data_AF-A0A2N1Q3R8-F1
#
_entry.id   AF-A0A2N1Q3R8-F1
#
_cell.length_a   1.000
_cell.length_b   1.000
_cell.length_c   1.000
_cell.angle_alpha   90.00
_cell.angle_beta   90.00
_cell.angle_gamma   90.00
#
_symmetry.space_group_name_H-M   'P 1'
#
loop_
_entity.id
_entity.type
_entity.pdbx_description
1 polymer ?
#
loop_
_entity_poly.entity_id
_entity_poly.type
_entity_poly.pdbx_seq_one_letter_code
_entity_poly.pdbx_strand_id
1 'polypeptide(L)'
;MAELFCKGCGALIQNVDNKLPGYVSDDLLNAKKVEEIICQRCFRIRHYSESFPYTVSNSDYLQVIDKIKSEDALIVKIVDIFDFSGSFVPAIKELTGNEDVILVGNKMDLMPKNVKPSRILSWLQVMLNAQGFTVLDSVLLSAKFGDNFDELMEKIHQYKGNRNVYIVGSSNVGKSRIINQILRRYMGAASDIVTESLSPQTTIGLIGFQLTDGTYIYDTPGVINKHQYMHYLTRPSYKLTVPNREIKPMVYQLNEGQTLFFGGLARLDIISGETGDVISVVTYFANTLNIHRTKTTKADKLYIEKLYSLLSPPFSKEEDVPKWIYHEFRVRDNQKYDIVFSGLGFVTLRAPFCVRAYAPFVVGVYTRLAII
;
A
#
# COMPACT_ATOMS: atom_id res chain seq x y z
N MET A 1 -36.44 16.61 -6.62
CA MET A 1 -36.33 15.21 -7.08
C MET A 1 -35.99 14.39 -5.85
N ALA A 2 -36.66 13.26 -5.62
CA ALA A 2 -36.37 12.42 -4.45
C ALA A 2 -34.91 11.95 -4.50
N GLU A 3 -34.21 12.02 -3.38
CA GLU A 3 -32.84 11.49 -3.26
C GLU A 3 -32.88 9.97 -3.43
N LEU A 4 -32.23 9.48 -4.46
CA LEU A 4 -32.17 8.07 -4.80
C LEU A 4 -30.89 7.46 -4.25
N PHE A 5 -30.99 6.33 -3.58
CA PHE A 5 -29.85 5.63 -2.99
C PHE A 5 -29.65 4.27 -3.63
N CYS A 6 -28.39 3.90 -3.85
CA CYS A 6 -28.01 2.58 -4.36
C CYS A 6 -28.40 1.48 -3.37
N LYS A 7 -29.19 0.49 -3.83
CA LYS A 7 -29.59 -0.66 -3.01
C LYS A 7 -28.42 -1.51 -2.49
N GLY A 8 -27.26 -1.50 -3.17
CA GLY A 8 -26.11 -2.33 -2.80
C GLY A 8 -25.09 -1.69 -1.87
N CYS A 9 -24.88 -0.37 -1.95
CA CYS A 9 -23.87 0.33 -1.14
C CYS A 9 -24.41 1.53 -0.36
N GLY A 10 -25.70 1.86 -0.49
CA GLY A 10 -26.33 2.98 0.21
C GLY A 10 -25.88 4.38 -0.26
N ALA A 11 -25.04 4.47 -1.29
CA ALA A 11 -24.57 5.77 -1.80
C ALA A 11 -25.68 6.51 -2.58
N LEU A 12 -25.71 7.85 -2.44
CA LEU A 12 -26.57 8.71 -3.26
C LEU A 12 -26.25 8.52 -4.75
N ILE A 13 -27.28 8.26 -5.55
CA ILE A 13 -27.13 8.04 -6.99
C ILE A 13 -26.74 9.35 -7.68
N GLN A 14 -25.75 9.26 -8.57
CA GLN A 14 -25.25 10.37 -9.38
C GLN A 14 -24.82 9.87 -10.77
N ASN A 15 -24.71 10.77 -11.74
CA ASN A 15 -24.31 10.50 -13.14
C ASN A 15 -23.16 11.39 -13.62
N VAL A 16 -22.47 12.08 -12.70
CA VAL A 16 -21.47 13.10 -13.01
C VAL A 16 -20.07 12.49 -13.11
N ASP A 17 -19.66 11.71 -12.12
CA ASP A 17 -18.30 11.14 -12.04
C ASP A 17 -18.35 9.62 -11.83
N ASN A 18 -17.90 8.88 -12.85
CA ASN A 18 -17.85 7.42 -12.81
C ASN A 18 -16.84 6.82 -11.84
N LYS A 19 -16.02 7.65 -11.17
CA LYS A 19 -15.09 7.24 -10.12
C LYS A 19 -15.65 7.40 -8.71
N LEU A 20 -16.74 8.14 -8.54
CA LEU A 20 -17.35 8.38 -7.24
C LEU A 20 -18.46 7.35 -6.93
N PRO A 21 -18.72 7.05 -5.64
CA PRO A 21 -19.84 6.20 -5.24
C PRO A 21 -21.17 6.67 -5.83
N GLY A 22 -22.08 5.73 -6.09
CA GLY A 22 -23.41 6.05 -6.59
C GLY A 22 -23.50 6.30 -8.10
N TYR A 23 -22.40 6.20 -8.86
CA TYR A 23 -22.44 6.43 -10.31
C TYR A 23 -23.36 5.43 -11.03
N VAL A 24 -24.25 5.97 -11.86
CA VAL A 24 -25.12 5.25 -12.80
C VAL A 24 -25.12 6.01 -14.12
N SER A 25 -25.15 5.29 -15.26
CA SER A 25 -25.26 5.94 -16.57
C SER A 25 -26.64 6.59 -16.77
N ASP A 26 -26.70 7.63 -17.60
CA ASP A 26 -27.96 8.33 -17.90
C ASP A 26 -29.07 7.40 -18.42
N ASP A 27 -28.70 6.40 -19.22
CA ASP A 27 -29.64 5.40 -19.75
C ASP A 27 -30.33 4.59 -18.65
N LEU A 28 -29.62 4.29 -17.57
CA LEU A 28 -30.12 3.51 -16.44
C LEU A 28 -30.96 4.37 -15.48
N LEU A 29 -30.63 5.65 -15.34
CA LEU A 29 -31.43 6.62 -14.58
C LEU A 29 -32.81 6.86 -15.20
N ASN A 30 -32.88 6.82 -16.53
CA ASN A 30 -34.11 7.00 -17.29
C ASN A 30 -34.95 5.71 -17.39
N ALA A 31 -34.48 4.59 -16.84
CA ALA A 31 -35.19 3.31 -16.88
C ALA A 31 -36.31 3.21 -15.81
N LYS A 32 -37.45 2.60 -16.17
CA LYS A 32 -38.68 2.55 -15.35
C LYS A 32 -38.57 1.82 -13.99
N LYS A 33 -37.48 1.12 -13.69
CA LYS A 33 -37.27 0.36 -12.44
C LYS A 33 -36.28 1.06 -11.51
N VAL A 34 -36.65 2.26 -11.08
CA VAL A 34 -35.80 3.12 -10.26
C VAL A 34 -35.60 2.54 -8.83
N GLU A 35 -36.56 1.75 -8.35
CA GLU A 35 -36.55 1.17 -6.99
C GLU A 35 -35.51 0.05 -6.77
N GLU A 36 -34.94 -0.52 -7.83
CA GLU A 36 -33.90 -1.58 -7.75
C GLU A 36 -32.54 -1.13 -8.30
N ILE A 37 -32.30 0.19 -8.44
CA ILE A 37 -31.06 0.69 -9.00
C ILE A 37 -29.86 0.34 -8.12
N ILE A 38 -28.88 -0.31 -8.75
CA ILE A 38 -27.54 -0.54 -8.21
C ILE A 38 -26.53 0.28 -9.00
N CYS A 39 -25.63 0.98 -8.29
CA CYS A 39 -24.58 1.76 -8.94
C CYS A 39 -23.60 0.85 -9.70
N GLN A 40 -22.85 1.42 -10.64
CA GLN A 40 -21.87 0.69 -11.46
C GLN A 40 -20.92 -0.18 -10.61
N ARG A 41 -20.55 0.29 -9.41
CA ARG A 41 -19.71 -0.46 -8.47
C ARG A 41 -20.41 -1.73 -7.95
N CYS A 42 -21.61 -1.59 -7.39
CA CYS A 42 -22.39 -2.74 -6.89
C CYS A 42 -22.73 -3.71 -8.02
N PHE A 43 -23.08 -3.19 -9.20
CA PHE A 43 -23.31 -3.98 -10.39
C PHE A 43 -22.08 -4.83 -10.75
N ARG A 44 -20.89 -4.24 -10.81
CA ARG A 44 -19.68 -4.98 -11.18
C ARG A 44 -19.24 -5.99 -10.13
N ILE A 45 -19.47 -5.72 -8.86
CA ILE A 45 -19.22 -6.69 -7.80
C ILE A 45 -20.18 -7.88 -7.94
N ARG A 46 -21.46 -7.62 -8.15
CA ARG A 46 -22.50 -8.64 -8.30
C ARG A 46 -22.48 -9.39 -9.65
N HIS A 47 -21.91 -8.83 -10.70
CA HIS A 47 -21.91 -9.49 -12.01
C HIS A 47 -20.53 -9.97 -12.46
N TYR A 48 -19.45 -9.39 -11.93
CA TYR A 48 -18.07 -9.72 -12.33
C TYR A 48 -17.16 -10.08 -11.15
N SER A 49 -17.66 -10.05 -9.91
CA SER A 49 -16.86 -10.26 -8.70
C SER A 49 -15.65 -9.30 -8.64
N GLU A 50 -15.86 -8.04 -9.06
CA GLU A 50 -14.82 -7.00 -9.16
C GLU A 50 -15.08 -5.83 -8.21
N SER A 51 -14.30 -5.74 -7.13
CA SER A 51 -14.23 -4.55 -6.27
C SER A 51 -13.45 -3.42 -6.94
N PHE A 52 -13.97 -2.19 -6.81
CA PHE A 52 -13.30 -0.97 -7.25
C PHE A 52 -12.61 -0.25 -6.09
N PRO A 53 -11.39 0.30 -6.29
CA PRO A 53 -10.79 1.20 -5.33
C PRO A 53 -11.59 2.51 -5.30
N TYR A 54 -12.08 2.88 -4.12
CA TYR A 54 -12.62 4.21 -3.87
C TYR A 54 -11.81 4.86 -2.77
N THR A 55 -11.57 6.14 -2.95
CA THR A 55 -10.88 6.99 -1.99
C THR A 55 -11.90 7.85 -1.31
N VAL A 56 -11.98 7.76 0.00
CA VAL A 56 -12.81 8.63 0.82
C VAL A 56 -11.96 9.71 1.46
N SER A 57 -12.58 10.79 1.90
CA SER A 57 -11.89 11.82 2.67
C SER A 57 -11.43 11.26 4.02
N ASN A 58 -10.46 11.92 4.67
CA ASN A 58 -10.00 11.49 6.00
C ASN A 58 -11.14 11.48 7.04
N SER A 59 -12.13 12.38 6.93
CA SER A 59 -13.29 12.41 7.83
C SER A 59 -14.22 11.23 7.64
N ASP A 60 -14.47 10.79 6.40
CA ASP A 60 -15.29 9.61 6.12
C ASP A 60 -14.60 8.33 6.60
N TYR A 61 -13.27 8.28 6.52
CA TYR A 61 -12.48 7.18 7.06
C TYR A 61 -12.60 7.08 8.58
N LEU A 62 -12.62 8.22 9.29
CA LEU A 62 -12.85 8.23 10.75
C LEU A 62 -14.23 7.69 11.13
N GLN A 63 -15.27 7.93 10.31
CA GLN A 63 -16.59 7.36 10.58
C GLN A 63 -16.63 5.83 10.36
N VAL A 64 -15.90 5.32 9.35
CA VAL A 64 -15.69 3.86 9.19
C VAL A 64 -14.99 3.31 10.42
N ILE A 65 -14.00 4.05 10.91
CA ILE A 65 -13.20 3.68 12.07
C ILE A 65 -14.09 3.55 13.32
N ASP A 66 -14.90 4.57 13.60
CA ASP A 66 -15.78 4.58 14.77
C ASP A 66 -16.78 3.42 14.75
N LYS A 67 -17.27 3.07 13.55
CA LYS A 67 -18.15 1.91 13.37
C LYS A 67 -17.44 0.59 13.68
N ILE A 68 -16.25 0.37 13.13
CA ILE A 68 -15.46 -0.86 13.41
C ILE A 68 -15.19 -0.98 14.90
N LYS A 69 -14.87 0.13 15.56
CA LYS A 69 -14.62 0.17 17.01
C LYS A 69 -15.84 -0.18 17.87
N SER A 70 -17.05 0.09 17.37
CA SER A 70 -18.30 -0.22 18.07
C SER A 70 -18.74 -1.69 17.95
N GLU A 71 -18.05 -2.49 17.12
CA GLU A 71 -18.38 -3.88 16.83
C GLU A 71 -17.28 -4.83 17.30
N ASP A 72 -17.65 -5.97 17.89
CA ASP A 72 -16.68 -7.05 18.16
C ASP A 72 -16.39 -7.80 16.86
N ALA A 73 -15.29 -7.43 16.22
CA ALA A 73 -14.95 -7.90 14.88
C ALA A 73 -13.47 -8.29 14.75
N LEU A 74 -13.19 -9.26 13.89
CA LEU A 74 -11.82 -9.64 13.52
C LEU A 74 -11.27 -8.65 12.48
N ILE A 75 -10.06 -8.15 12.70
CA ILE A 75 -9.42 -7.22 11.77
C ILE A 75 -8.34 -7.95 10.96
N VAL A 76 -8.45 -7.87 9.64
CA VAL A 76 -7.42 -8.33 8.70
C VAL A 76 -6.67 -7.12 8.16
N LYS A 77 -5.49 -6.85 8.72
CA LYS A 77 -4.68 -5.68 8.40
C LYS A 77 -3.70 -5.99 7.28
N ILE A 78 -3.92 -5.38 6.11
CA ILE A 78 -3.04 -5.55 4.95
C ILE A 78 -1.96 -4.47 4.93
N VAL A 79 -0.72 -4.91 4.73
CA VAL A 79 0.46 -4.08 4.52
C VAL A 79 1.21 -4.49 3.25
N ASP A 80 1.84 -3.52 2.58
CA ASP A 80 2.84 -3.78 1.55
C ASP A 80 4.20 -4.01 2.22
N ILE A 81 4.83 -5.17 1.98
CA ILE A 81 6.15 -5.50 2.56
C ILE A 81 7.26 -4.54 2.09
N PHE A 82 7.12 -3.93 0.91
CA PHE A 82 8.10 -2.98 0.39
C PHE A 82 7.89 -1.54 0.88
N ASP A 83 6.68 -1.22 1.33
CA ASP A 83 6.31 0.10 1.81
C ASP A 83 5.52 0.01 3.11
N PHE A 84 6.10 -0.66 4.12
CA PHE A 84 5.43 -0.88 5.40
C PHE A 84 5.03 0.44 6.06
N SER A 85 5.94 1.40 6.23
CA SER A 85 5.62 2.69 6.85
C SER A 85 4.60 3.51 6.05
N GLY A 86 4.58 3.40 4.72
CA GLY A 86 3.54 4.02 3.89
C GLY A 86 2.18 3.31 3.99
N SER A 87 2.19 2.01 4.32
CA SER A 87 1.02 1.14 4.49
C SER A 87 0.46 1.13 5.92
N PHE A 88 1.24 1.62 6.87
CA PHE A 88 0.92 1.61 8.28
C PHE A 88 0.34 2.96 8.69
N VAL A 89 -0.97 2.97 8.97
CA VAL A 89 -1.69 4.18 9.38
C VAL A 89 -1.85 4.12 10.89
N PRO A 90 -1.21 5.03 11.67
CA PRO A 90 -1.26 5.02 13.14
C PRO A 90 -2.68 5.09 13.72
N ALA A 91 -3.63 5.70 13.00
CA ALA A 91 -5.05 5.76 13.40
C ALA A 91 -5.69 4.36 13.57
N ILE A 92 -5.10 3.31 12.98
CA ILE A 92 -5.55 1.92 13.19
C ILE A 92 -5.24 1.41 14.61
N LYS A 93 -4.37 2.09 15.36
CA LYS A 93 -4.12 1.78 16.77
C LYS A 93 -5.28 2.23 17.64
N GLU A 94 -5.82 3.42 17.35
CA GLU A 94 -6.99 3.99 18.04
C GLU A 94 -8.28 3.21 17.77
N LEU A 95 -8.30 2.53 16.62
CA LEU A 95 -9.30 1.58 16.13
C LEU A 95 -9.35 0.29 16.94
N THR A 96 -8.19 -0.33 17.16
CA THR A 96 -8.14 -1.75 17.50
C THR A 96 -8.51 -1.97 18.95
N GLY A 97 -7.92 -1.26 19.92
CA GLY A 97 -8.21 -1.40 21.37
C GLY A 97 -8.04 -2.82 21.96
N ASN A 98 -7.95 -3.84 21.10
CA ASN A 98 -8.05 -5.27 21.27
C ASN A 98 -7.01 -5.93 20.33
N GLU A 99 -6.59 -7.12 20.73
CA GLU A 99 -5.48 -7.88 20.15
C GLU A 99 -5.89 -8.73 18.92
N ASP A 100 -7.14 -8.61 18.45
CA ASP A 100 -7.75 -9.46 17.42
C ASP A 100 -7.40 -9.06 15.97
N VAL A 101 -6.10 -8.94 15.68
CA VAL A 101 -5.61 -8.53 14.35
C VAL A 101 -4.85 -9.68 13.70
N ILE A 102 -5.22 -10.04 12.47
CA ILE A 102 -4.39 -10.84 11.57
C ILE A 102 -3.64 -9.89 10.64
N LEU A 103 -2.30 -9.95 10.64
CA LEU A 103 -1.48 -9.19 9.72
C LEU A 103 -1.34 -9.93 8.38
N VAL A 104 -1.52 -9.21 7.28
CA VAL A 104 -1.32 -9.72 5.93
C VAL A 104 -0.23 -8.91 5.22
N GLY A 105 0.94 -9.51 5.05
CA GLY A 105 2.02 -8.97 4.23
C GLY A 105 1.82 -9.34 2.76
N ASN A 106 1.37 -8.39 1.95
CA ASN A 106 1.11 -8.60 0.53
C ASN A 106 2.35 -8.28 -0.33
N LYS A 107 2.30 -8.69 -1.61
CA LYS A 107 3.30 -8.47 -2.66
C LYS A 107 4.58 -9.28 -2.47
N MET A 108 4.49 -10.45 -1.85
CA MET A 108 5.62 -11.39 -1.77
C MET A 108 6.22 -11.77 -3.12
N ASP A 109 5.44 -11.70 -4.19
CA ASP A 109 5.90 -11.96 -5.56
C ASP A 109 6.98 -11.01 -6.07
N LEU A 110 7.15 -9.87 -5.41
CA LEU A 110 8.18 -8.90 -5.76
C LEU A 110 9.49 -9.16 -5.01
N MET A 111 9.48 -10.00 -3.98
CA MET A 111 10.68 -10.35 -3.22
C MET A 111 11.62 -11.22 -4.05
N PRO A 112 12.95 -10.98 -3.95
CA PRO A 112 13.92 -11.89 -4.53
C PRO A 112 13.74 -13.32 -3.99
N LYS A 113 13.79 -14.33 -4.86
CA LYS A 113 13.50 -15.74 -4.51
C LYS A 113 14.38 -16.33 -3.42
N ASN A 114 15.57 -15.77 -3.21
CA ASN A 114 16.50 -16.21 -2.17
C ASN A 114 16.13 -15.71 -0.76
N VAL A 115 15.13 -14.84 -0.62
CA VAL A 115 14.69 -14.34 0.67
C VAL A 115 13.68 -15.30 1.30
N LYS A 116 14.00 -15.77 2.51
CA LYS A 116 13.14 -16.72 3.24
C LYS A 116 11.89 -15.99 3.77
N PRO A 117 10.66 -16.51 3.51
CA PRO A 117 9.43 -15.92 4.02
C PRO A 117 9.41 -15.76 5.56
N SER A 118 9.99 -16.71 6.29
CA SER A 118 10.09 -16.63 7.76
C SER A 118 10.84 -15.40 8.26
N ARG A 119 11.88 -14.94 7.55
CA ARG A 119 12.58 -13.70 7.89
C ARG A 119 11.70 -12.47 7.74
N ILE A 120 10.86 -12.45 6.70
CA ILE A 120 9.93 -11.35 6.44
C ILE A 120 8.85 -11.30 7.52
N LEU A 121 8.32 -12.46 7.91
CA LEU A 121 7.38 -12.56 9.03
C LEU A 121 7.98 -12.04 10.34
N SER A 122 9.18 -12.52 10.72
CA SER A 122 9.84 -12.05 11.95
C SER A 122 10.12 -10.54 11.91
N TRP A 123 10.52 -10.00 10.75
CA TRP A 123 10.70 -8.57 10.58
C TRP A 123 9.39 -7.79 10.74
N LEU A 124 8.29 -8.23 10.11
CA LEU A 124 6.97 -7.61 10.26
C LEU A 124 6.52 -7.61 11.72
N GLN A 125 6.73 -8.70 12.45
CA GLN A 125 6.42 -8.78 13.88
C GLN A 125 7.21 -7.75 14.70
N VAL A 126 8.53 -7.62 14.45
CA VAL A 126 9.36 -6.59 15.12
C VAL A 126 8.85 -5.18 14.82
N MET A 127 8.52 -4.89 13.56
CA MET A 127 8.00 -3.60 13.14
C MET A 127 6.65 -3.27 13.80
N LEU A 128 5.75 -4.25 13.91
CA LEU A 128 4.46 -4.08 14.58
C LEU A 128 4.62 -3.88 16.09
N ASN A 129 5.46 -4.68 16.73
CA ASN A 129 5.76 -4.54 18.16
C ASN A 129 6.34 -3.15 18.47
N ALA A 130 7.20 -2.62 17.60
CA ALA A 130 7.75 -1.26 17.73
C ALA A 130 6.67 -0.17 17.63
N GLN A 131 5.55 -0.44 16.95
CA GLN A 131 4.38 0.45 16.91
C GLN A 131 3.40 0.18 18.08
N GLY A 132 3.69 -0.81 18.93
CA GLY A 132 2.84 -1.25 20.03
C GLY A 132 1.56 -1.94 19.56
N PHE A 133 1.64 -2.71 18.48
CA PHE A 133 0.57 -3.57 18.00
C PHE A 133 0.88 -5.02 18.34
N THR A 134 -0.07 -5.70 18.96
CA THR A 134 -0.13 -7.15 19.06
C THR A 134 -1.00 -7.70 17.94
N VAL A 135 -0.61 -8.84 17.37
CA VAL A 135 -1.36 -9.53 16.32
C VAL A 135 -1.56 -10.98 16.73
N LEU A 136 -2.74 -11.53 16.44
CA LEU A 136 -3.04 -12.95 16.65
C LEU A 136 -2.15 -13.82 15.77
N ASP A 137 -1.98 -13.41 14.52
CA ASP A 137 -1.24 -14.17 13.53
C ASP A 137 -0.81 -13.29 12.35
N SER A 138 0.02 -13.84 11.48
CA SER A 138 0.54 -13.17 10.29
C SER A 138 0.59 -14.11 9.09
N VAL A 139 0.24 -13.60 7.92
CA VAL A 139 0.27 -14.34 6.64
C VAL A 139 1.01 -13.51 5.61
N LEU A 140 1.87 -14.16 4.84
CA LEU A 140 2.49 -13.57 3.66
C LEU A 140 1.77 -14.09 2.42
N LEU A 141 1.36 -13.19 1.52
CA LEU A 141 0.66 -13.59 0.31
C LEU A 141 1.11 -12.81 -0.93
N SER A 142 0.76 -13.34 -2.11
CA SER A 142 0.73 -12.58 -3.35
C SER A 142 -0.70 -12.48 -3.86
N ALA A 143 -1.33 -11.32 -3.71
CA ALA A 143 -2.64 -11.07 -4.32
C ALA A 143 -2.58 -11.12 -5.85
N LYS A 144 -1.38 -10.96 -6.43
CA LYS A 144 -1.17 -10.99 -7.87
C LYS A 144 -1.33 -12.38 -8.44
N PHE A 145 -0.64 -13.35 -7.85
CA PHE A 145 -0.62 -14.73 -8.32
C PHE A 145 -1.63 -15.62 -7.59
N GLY A 146 -2.08 -15.18 -6.41
CA GLY A 146 -3.04 -15.91 -5.61
C GLY A 146 -2.44 -16.87 -4.60
N ASP A 147 -1.17 -16.66 -4.24
CA ASP A 147 -0.45 -17.53 -3.32
C ASP A 147 -0.94 -17.32 -1.88
N ASN A 148 -1.01 -18.40 -1.10
CA ASN A 148 -1.30 -18.42 0.34
C ASN A 148 -2.68 -17.86 0.75
N PHE A 149 -3.68 -17.93 -0.12
CA PHE A 149 -5.06 -17.55 0.24
C PHE A 149 -5.75 -18.60 1.12
N ASP A 150 -5.41 -19.88 0.97
CA ASP A 150 -5.97 -20.94 1.81
C ASP A 150 -5.53 -20.75 3.27
N GLU A 151 -4.25 -20.49 3.51
CA GLU A 151 -3.72 -20.15 4.84
C GLU A 151 -4.41 -18.89 5.43
N LEU A 152 -4.65 -17.86 4.61
CA LEU A 152 -5.37 -16.67 5.05
C LEU A 152 -6.80 -17.02 5.50
N MET A 153 -7.53 -17.79 4.70
CA MET A 153 -8.91 -18.17 5.02
C MET A 153 -8.98 -19.10 6.24
N GLU A 154 -8.06 -20.06 6.37
CA GLU A 154 -7.96 -20.92 7.55
C GLU A 154 -7.79 -20.10 8.83
N LYS A 155 -6.88 -19.13 8.85
CA LYS A 155 -6.69 -18.25 10.00
C LYS A 155 -7.89 -17.36 10.25
N ILE A 156 -8.51 -16.81 9.21
CA ILE A 156 -9.75 -16.04 9.36
C ILE A 156 -10.83 -16.91 10.03
N HIS A 157 -11.05 -18.14 9.58
CA HIS A 157 -12.03 -19.05 10.18
C HIS A 157 -11.66 -19.45 11.62
N GLN A 158 -10.38 -19.68 11.89
CA GLN A 158 -9.88 -20.02 13.22
C GLN A 158 -10.13 -18.90 14.24
N TYR A 159 -9.84 -17.65 13.87
CA TYR A 159 -9.86 -16.53 14.81
C TYR A 159 -11.17 -15.72 14.81
N LYS A 160 -11.98 -15.76 13.73
CA LYS A 160 -13.20 -14.94 13.67
C LYS A 160 -14.29 -15.43 14.62
N GLY A 161 -14.41 -16.75 14.83
CA GLY A 161 -15.58 -17.33 15.52
C GLY A 161 -16.89 -16.92 14.83
N ASN A 162 -17.79 -16.26 15.58
CA ASN A 162 -19.06 -15.73 15.05
C ASN A 162 -19.01 -14.24 14.69
N ARG A 163 -17.81 -13.65 14.65
CA ARG A 163 -17.61 -12.22 14.40
C ARG A 163 -17.52 -11.91 12.92
N ASN A 164 -17.89 -10.69 12.56
CA ASN A 164 -17.62 -10.14 11.24
C ASN A 164 -16.12 -9.87 11.06
N VAL A 165 -15.67 -9.77 9.81
CA VAL A 165 -14.27 -9.58 9.46
C VAL A 165 -14.12 -8.27 8.70
N TYR A 166 -13.23 -7.39 9.15
CA TYR A 166 -12.92 -6.13 8.46
C TYR A 166 -11.55 -6.18 7.82
N ILE A 167 -11.52 -6.00 6.50
CA ILE A 167 -10.27 -5.89 5.76
C ILE A 167 -9.85 -4.43 5.73
N VAL A 168 -8.71 -4.12 6.36
CA VAL A 168 -8.20 -2.74 6.55
C VAL A 168 -6.81 -2.59 5.94
N GLY A 169 -6.56 -1.49 5.23
CA GLY A 169 -5.25 -1.20 4.63
C GLY A 169 -5.19 0.18 3.97
N SER A 170 -3.98 0.71 3.79
CA SER A 170 -3.80 1.94 3.00
C SER A 170 -4.20 1.72 1.53
N SER A 171 -4.40 2.81 0.81
CA SER A 171 -4.49 2.76 -0.65
C SER A 171 -3.23 2.11 -1.23
N ASN A 172 -3.39 1.32 -2.30
CA ASN A 172 -2.31 0.66 -3.04
C ASN A 172 -1.58 -0.53 -2.36
N VAL A 173 -1.98 -0.95 -1.15
CA VAL A 173 -1.46 -2.18 -0.53
C VAL A 173 -1.94 -3.46 -1.22
N GLY A 174 -2.96 -3.36 -2.07
CA GLY A 174 -3.55 -4.50 -2.82
C GLY A 174 -4.82 -5.08 -2.22
N LYS A 175 -5.48 -4.37 -1.28
CA LYS A 175 -6.75 -4.74 -0.66
C LYS A 175 -7.83 -5.20 -1.64
N SER A 176 -8.15 -4.40 -2.65
CA SER A 176 -9.16 -4.78 -3.67
C SER A 176 -8.78 -6.05 -4.43
N ARG A 177 -7.48 -6.30 -4.65
CA ARG A 177 -7.03 -7.54 -5.30
C ARG A 177 -7.22 -8.74 -4.38
N ILE A 178 -6.91 -8.61 -3.10
CA ILE A 178 -7.13 -9.67 -2.10
C ILE A 178 -8.61 -10.02 -2.03
N ILE A 179 -9.49 -9.01 -1.94
CA ILE A 179 -10.94 -9.24 -1.94
C ILE A 179 -11.41 -9.94 -3.20
N ASN A 180 -10.97 -9.47 -4.37
CA ASN A 180 -11.35 -10.11 -5.64
C ASN A 180 -10.87 -11.57 -5.72
N GLN A 181 -9.70 -11.87 -5.14
CA GLN A 181 -9.20 -13.23 -5.05
C GLN A 181 -10.04 -14.09 -4.08
N ILE A 182 -10.45 -13.54 -2.94
CA ILE A 182 -11.34 -14.24 -1.99
C ILE A 182 -12.69 -14.54 -2.66
N LEU A 183 -13.31 -13.53 -3.28
CA LEU A 183 -14.59 -13.67 -3.96
C LEU A 183 -14.54 -14.74 -5.06
N ARG A 184 -13.52 -14.68 -5.93
CA ARG A 184 -13.38 -15.64 -7.04
C ARG A 184 -13.10 -17.07 -6.60
N ARG A 185 -12.39 -17.26 -5.48
CA ARG A 185 -11.98 -18.59 -5.00
C ARG A 185 -13.01 -19.26 -4.11
N TYR A 186 -13.59 -18.51 -3.18
CA TYR A 186 -14.36 -19.09 -2.08
C TYR A 186 -15.85 -18.76 -2.14
N MET A 187 -16.26 -17.76 -2.93
CA MET A 187 -17.66 -17.30 -2.96
C MET A 187 -18.41 -17.67 -4.25
N GLY A 188 -17.76 -18.35 -5.21
CA GLY A 188 -18.44 -18.84 -6.42
C GLY A 188 -18.84 -17.73 -7.42
N ALA A 189 -19.91 -18.00 -8.19
CA ALA A 189 -20.36 -17.14 -9.27
C ALA A 189 -20.97 -15.82 -8.76
N ALA A 190 -20.90 -14.77 -9.58
CA ALA A 190 -21.21 -13.41 -9.17
C ALA A 190 -22.66 -13.22 -8.61
N SER A 191 -23.59 -14.10 -9.01
CA SER A 191 -24.99 -14.11 -8.54
C SER A 191 -25.17 -14.26 -7.02
N ASP A 192 -24.20 -14.86 -6.35
CA ASP A 192 -24.29 -15.22 -4.92
C ASP A 192 -23.69 -14.12 -4.01
N ILE A 193 -23.08 -13.09 -4.62
CA ILE A 193 -22.47 -11.97 -3.88
C ILE A 193 -23.57 -10.96 -3.52
N VAL A 194 -24.08 -11.08 -2.30
CA VAL A 194 -24.99 -10.07 -1.71
C VAL A 194 -24.14 -8.90 -1.21
N THR A 195 -24.16 -7.77 -1.94
CA THR A 195 -23.60 -6.51 -1.46
C THR A 195 -24.62 -5.84 -0.55
N GLU A 196 -24.38 -5.85 0.76
CA GLU A 196 -25.21 -5.16 1.74
C GLU A 196 -24.45 -4.00 2.38
N SER A 197 -25.04 -2.81 2.33
CA SER A 197 -24.61 -1.67 3.14
C SER A 197 -25.32 -1.68 4.48
N LEU A 198 -24.56 -1.76 5.56
CA LEU A 198 -25.05 -1.53 6.90
C LEU A 198 -25.40 -0.03 7.06
N SER A 199 -26.70 0.30 6.96
CA SER A 199 -27.38 1.57 7.30
C SER A 199 -27.81 2.48 6.12
N PRO A 200 -29.12 2.74 5.94
CA PRO A 200 -29.69 3.59 4.88
C PRO A 200 -29.38 5.10 4.97
N GLN A 201 -28.75 5.57 6.05
CA GLN A 201 -28.64 7.00 6.39
C GLN A 201 -27.19 7.51 6.48
N THR A 202 -26.20 6.64 6.25
CA THR A 202 -24.78 7.02 6.32
C THR A 202 -24.08 6.67 5.02
N THR A 203 -23.50 7.67 4.36
CA THR A 203 -22.77 7.65 3.08
C THR A 203 -21.47 6.83 3.11
N ILE A 204 -21.35 5.88 4.02
CA ILE A 204 -20.13 5.14 4.30
C ILE A 204 -20.15 3.86 3.46
N GLY A 205 -19.51 3.92 2.29
CA GLY A 205 -19.51 2.91 1.23
C GLY A 205 -18.81 1.57 1.51
N LEU A 206 -18.96 1.02 2.72
CA LEU A 206 -18.58 -0.33 3.09
C LEU A 206 -19.31 -1.34 2.21
N ILE A 207 -18.56 -2.31 1.69
CA ILE A 207 -19.15 -3.42 0.94
C ILE A 207 -18.82 -4.69 1.68
N GLY A 208 -19.86 -5.39 2.13
CA GLY A 208 -19.76 -6.72 2.71
C GLY A 208 -20.08 -7.80 1.69
N PHE A 209 -19.55 -8.99 1.93
CA PHE A 209 -20.07 -10.23 1.37
C PHE A 209 -20.24 -11.26 2.48
N GLN A 210 -21.32 -12.03 2.42
CA GLN A 210 -21.71 -12.98 3.47
C GLN A 210 -21.00 -14.31 3.29
N LEU A 211 -20.44 -14.85 4.37
CA LEU A 211 -19.87 -16.19 4.47
C LEU A 211 -20.97 -17.24 4.70
N THR A 212 -20.63 -18.51 4.50
CA THR A 212 -21.56 -19.64 4.63
C THR A 212 -22.16 -19.80 6.03
N ASP A 213 -21.52 -19.25 7.06
CA ASP A 213 -21.99 -19.25 8.44
C ASP A 213 -22.80 -18.01 8.82
N GLY A 214 -23.13 -17.16 7.83
CA GLY A 214 -23.94 -15.95 8.02
C GLY A 214 -23.16 -14.71 8.46
N THR A 215 -21.88 -14.83 8.81
CA THR A 215 -21.00 -13.67 9.11
C THR A 215 -20.55 -12.97 7.83
N TYR A 216 -20.03 -11.74 7.92
CA TYR A 216 -19.64 -10.96 6.74
C TYR A 216 -18.15 -10.62 6.73
N ILE A 217 -17.57 -10.53 5.53
CA ILE A 217 -16.29 -9.87 5.29
C ILE A 217 -16.54 -8.50 4.65
N TYR A 218 -16.11 -7.45 5.32
CA TYR A 218 -16.28 -6.06 4.89
C TYR A 218 -15.00 -5.47 4.28
N ASP A 219 -15.14 -4.87 3.10
CA ASP A 219 -14.13 -4.02 2.48
C ASP A 219 -14.22 -2.59 3.02
N THR A 220 -13.17 -2.15 3.71
CA THR A 220 -13.06 -0.76 4.19
C THR A 220 -12.42 0.13 3.11
N PRO A 221 -12.77 1.42 3.02
CA PRO A 221 -12.05 2.32 2.11
C PRO A 221 -10.55 2.36 2.42
N GLY A 222 -9.71 2.50 1.40
CA GLY A 222 -8.28 2.65 1.61
C GLY A 222 -7.94 4.07 2.08
N VAL A 223 -7.07 4.19 3.09
CA VAL A 223 -6.56 5.50 3.52
C VAL A 223 -5.66 6.07 2.44
N ILE A 224 -5.90 7.32 2.05
CA ILE A 224 -4.94 8.05 1.22
C ILE A 224 -3.80 8.53 2.11
N ASN A 225 -2.59 8.03 1.83
CA ASN A 225 -1.40 8.54 2.47
C ASN A 225 -0.77 9.62 1.57
N LYS A 226 -0.92 10.90 1.97
CA LYS A 226 -0.35 12.05 1.24
C LYS A 226 1.18 11.99 1.09
N HIS A 227 1.84 11.13 1.85
CA HIS A 227 3.29 10.90 1.78
C HIS A 227 3.73 10.05 0.57
N GLN A 228 2.80 9.52 -0.23
CA GLN A 228 3.11 8.67 -1.40
C GLN A 228 3.38 9.46 -2.68
N TYR A 229 4.38 9.03 -3.46
CA TYR A 229 4.69 9.59 -4.79
C TYR A 229 3.52 9.56 -5.79
N MET A 230 2.53 8.69 -5.58
CA MET A 230 1.33 8.58 -6.41
C MET A 230 0.57 9.91 -6.54
N HIS A 231 0.67 10.81 -5.56
CA HIS A 231 -0.01 12.11 -5.56
C HIS A 231 0.68 13.18 -6.41
N TYR A 232 1.98 12.99 -6.69
CA TYR A 232 2.83 14.00 -7.31
C TYR A 232 3.28 13.61 -8.72
N LEU A 233 3.08 12.34 -9.09
CA LEU A 233 3.50 11.79 -10.36
C LEU A 233 2.31 11.45 -11.24
N THR A 234 2.49 11.69 -12.54
CA THR A 234 1.60 11.16 -13.58
C THR A 234 1.65 9.64 -13.60
N ARG A 235 0.60 9.01 -14.17
CA ARG A 235 0.55 7.54 -14.29
C ARG A 235 1.78 6.93 -14.98
N PRO A 236 2.29 7.48 -16.11
CA PRO A 236 3.50 6.94 -16.74
C PRO A 236 4.73 6.97 -15.83
N SER A 237 4.98 8.10 -15.16
CA SER A 237 6.09 8.24 -14.20
C SER A 237 5.94 7.31 -13.01
N TYR A 238 4.76 7.28 -12.39
CA TYR A 238 4.48 6.43 -11.24
C TYR A 238 4.66 4.94 -11.56
N LYS A 239 4.26 4.50 -12.78
CA LYS A 239 4.43 3.12 -13.22
C LYS A 239 5.89 2.66 -13.23
N LEU A 240 6.86 3.57 -13.42
CA LEU A 240 8.29 3.25 -13.36
C LEU A 240 8.81 3.06 -11.95
N THR A 241 8.15 3.68 -10.96
CA THR A 241 8.49 3.57 -9.54
C THR A 241 7.96 2.31 -8.89
N VAL A 242 6.89 1.73 -9.45
CA VAL A 242 6.22 0.57 -8.87
C VAL A 242 6.76 -0.73 -9.48
N PRO A 243 7.36 -1.63 -8.68
CA PRO A 243 7.78 -2.95 -9.15
C PRO A 243 6.58 -3.78 -9.63
N ASN A 244 6.71 -4.37 -10.83
CA ASN A 244 5.67 -5.21 -11.45
C ASN A 244 6.08 -6.69 -11.59
N ARG A 245 7.30 -7.02 -11.20
CA ARG A 245 7.94 -8.34 -11.22
C ARG A 245 8.98 -8.38 -10.11
N GLU A 246 9.49 -9.57 -9.81
CA GLU A 246 10.60 -9.80 -8.87
C GLU A 246 11.67 -8.71 -8.98
N ILE A 247 11.94 -8.02 -7.88
CA ILE A 247 12.98 -7.00 -7.79
C ILE A 247 14.33 -7.68 -7.92
N LYS A 248 15.17 -7.19 -8.83
CA LYS A 248 16.53 -7.68 -9.01
C LYS A 248 17.47 -6.80 -8.19
N PRO A 249 18.08 -7.32 -7.12
CA PRO A 249 19.02 -6.54 -6.32
C PRO A 249 20.22 -6.14 -7.18
N MET A 250 20.59 -4.87 -7.17
CA MET A 250 21.81 -4.39 -7.85
C MET A 250 22.86 -4.01 -6.81
N VAL A 251 24.08 -4.50 -6.99
CA VAL A 251 25.20 -4.25 -6.09
C VAL A 251 26.09 -3.15 -6.68
N TYR A 252 26.35 -2.12 -5.89
CA TYR A 252 27.27 -1.03 -6.20
C TYR A 252 28.41 -1.00 -5.20
N GLN A 253 29.63 -0.86 -5.70
CA GLN A 253 30.81 -0.54 -4.88
C GLN A 253 31.03 0.97 -4.98
N LEU A 254 30.78 1.70 -3.89
CA LEU A 254 30.80 3.16 -3.85
C LEU A 254 31.89 3.68 -2.91
N ASN A 255 32.57 4.74 -3.34
CA ASN A 255 33.55 5.42 -2.52
C ASN A 255 32.94 6.61 -1.80
N GLU A 256 33.64 7.12 -0.79
CA GLU A 256 33.31 8.39 -0.17
C GLU A 256 33.22 9.51 -1.22
N GLY A 257 32.22 10.38 -1.09
CA GLY A 257 31.95 11.43 -2.07
C GLY A 257 31.35 10.92 -3.38
N GLN A 258 30.71 9.76 -3.37
CA GLN A 258 29.87 9.28 -4.46
C GLN A 258 28.39 9.24 -4.10
N THR A 259 27.57 9.33 -5.14
CA THR A 259 26.13 9.52 -5.06
C THR A 259 25.42 8.54 -5.98
N LEU A 260 24.30 7.99 -5.51
CA LEU A 260 23.30 7.32 -6.33
C LEU A 260 22.03 8.18 -6.42
N PHE A 261 21.53 8.36 -7.63
CA PHE A 261 20.20 8.89 -7.91
C PHE A 261 19.25 7.74 -8.26
N PHE A 262 18.03 7.80 -7.74
CA PHE A 262 16.93 6.88 -8.05
C PHE A 262 15.89 7.65 -8.88
N GLY A 263 16.05 7.60 -10.19
CA GLY A 263 15.44 8.57 -11.10
C GLY A 263 15.78 10.01 -10.71
N GLY A 264 14.81 10.90 -10.87
CA GLY A 264 14.79 12.25 -10.32
C GLY A 264 13.94 12.36 -9.05
N LEU A 265 13.76 11.26 -8.29
CA LEU A 265 12.85 11.19 -7.13
C LEU A 265 13.53 11.04 -5.77
N ALA A 266 14.73 10.46 -5.73
CA ALA A 266 15.51 10.34 -4.51
C ALA A 266 17.01 10.26 -4.83
N ARG A 267 17.85 10.51 -3.81
CA ARG A 267 19.30 10.48 -3.91
C ARG A 267 19.91 9.97 -2.61
N LEU A 268 21.01 9.22 -2.71
CA LEU A 268 21.81 8.76 -1.57
C LEU A 268 23.27 9.16 -1.77
N ASP A 269 23.80 9.94 -0.84
CA ASP A 269 25.19 10.35 -0.79
C ASP A 269 25.96 9.53 0.24
N ILE A 270 27.10 8.98 -0.18
CA ILE A 270 28.05 8.31 0.71
C ILE A 270 29.00 9.36 1.28
N ILE A 271 28.82 9.68 2.56
CA ILE A 271 29.67 10.65 3.26
C ILE A 271 30.90 9.93 3.82
N SER A 272 30.72 8.81 4.54
CA SER A 272 31.82 7.98 5.03
C SER A 272 31.44 6.51 5.26
N GLY A 273 32.44 5.61 5.23
CA GLY A 273 32.27 4.14 5.36
C GLY A 273 33.05 3.45 6.49
N GLU A 274 32.83 2.13 6.64
CA GLU A 274 33.30 1.31 7.78
C GLU A 274 34.82 1.08 7.82
N THR A 275 35.47 0.71 6.71
CA THR A 275 36.85 0.13 6.76
C THR A 275 37.72 0.34 5.50
N GLY A 276 37.51 1.42 4.74
CA GLY A 276 38.33 1.74 3.56
C GLY A 276 37.57 2.56 2.54
N ASP A 277 38.23 2.89 1.43
CA ASP A 277 37.71 3.78 0.37
C ASP A 277 36.40 3.30 -0.29
N VAL A 278 35.88 2.10 0.00
CA VAL A 278 34.78 1.46 -0.75
C VAL A 278 33.73 0.82 0.18
N ILE A 279 32.46 1.17 -0.03
CA ILE A 279 31.26 0.63 0.62
C ILE A 279 30.45 -0.18 -0.40
N SER A 280 30.08 -1.40 -0.02
CA SER A 280 29.14 -2.23 -0.79
C SER A 280 27.71 -1.85 -0.47
N VAL A 281 26.97 -1.43 -1.50
CA VAL A 281 25.59 -0.95 -1.41
C VAL A 281 24.69 -1.81 -2.29
N VAL A 282 23.61 -2.36 -1.74
CA VAL A 282 22.65 -3.18 -2.48
C VAL A 282 21.33 -2.45 -2.62
N THR A 283 20.83 -2.26 -3.83
CA THR A 283 19.62 -1.48 -4.10
C THR A 283 18.44 -2.39 -4.45
N TYR A 284 17.30 -2.17 -3.79
CA TYR A 284 16.04 -2.90 -3.99
C TYR A 284 14.94 -1.92 -4.43
N PHE A 285 14.88 -1.63 -5.74
CA PHE A 285 13.91 -0.72 -6.36
C PHE A 285 13.22 -1.42 -7.54
N ALA A 286 12.17 -0.80 -8.09
CA ALA A 286 11.58 -1.26 -9.33
C ALA A 286 12.66 -1.37 -10.42
N ASN A 287 12.70 -2.52 -11.13
CA ASN A 287 13.66 -2.77 -12.21
C ASN A 287 13.56 -1.77 -13.39
N THR A 288 12.48 -0.98 -13.44
CA THR A 288 12.21 0.07 -14.42
C THR A 288 12.72 1.44 -13.99
N LEU A 289 13.07 1.60 -12.71
CA LEU A 289 13.61 2.85 -12.18
C LEU A 289 15.10 2.94 -12.49
N ASN A 290 15.50 3.98 -13.21
CA ASN A 290 16.91 4.18 -13.55
C ASN A 290 17.71 4.58 -12.30
N ILE A 291 18.85 3.92 -12.08
CA ILE A 291 19.78 4.26 -11.00
C ILE A 291 21.05 4.86 -11.61
N HIS A 292 21.31 6.14 -11.31
CA HIS A 292 22.43 6.86 -11.87
C HIS A 292 23.50 7.18 -10.81
N ARG A 293 24.75 6.79 -11.08
CA ARG A 293 25.90 7.04 -10.19
C ARG A 293 26.68 8.27 -10.64
N THR A 294 27.05 9.14 -9.71
CA THR A 294 27.92 10.29 -9.96
C THR A 294 28.81 10.62 -8.75
N LYS A 295 29.73 11.58 -8.91
CA LYS A 295 30.46 12.17 -7.76
C LYS A 295 29.54 13.16 -7.05
N THR A 296 29.54 13.16 -5.72
CA THR A 296 28.72 14.05 -4.90
C THR A 296 28.96 15.52 -5.23
N THR A 297 30.21 15.90 -5.53
CA THR A 297 30.56 17.27 -5.96
C THR A 297 29.89 17.72 -7.26
N LYS A 298 29.41 16.79 -8.10
CA LYS A 298 28.69 17.08 -9.35
C LYS A 298 27.18 16.86 -9.23
N ALA A 299 26.71 16.28 -8.13
CA ALA A 299 25.35 15.77 -8.02
C ALA A 299 24.29 16.88 -8.08
N ASP A 300 24.52 18.02 -7.41
CA ASP A 300 23.56 19.14 -7.43
C ASP A 300 23.42 19.74 -8.83
N LYS A 301 24.56 19.96 -9.50
CA LYS A 301 24.59 20.45 -10.89
C LYS A 301 23.91 19.47 -11.85
N LEU A 302 24.22 18.18 -11.72
CA LEU A 302 23.60 17.13 -12.52
C LEU A 302 22.09 17.11 -12.35
N TYR A 303 21.60 17.24 -11.11
CA TYR A 303 20.16 17.27 -10.83
C TYR A 303 19.49 18.43 -11.57
N ILE A 304 20.01 19.65 -11.43
CA ILE A 304 19.44 20.84 -12.08
C ILE A 304 19.44 20.71 -13.61
N GLU A 305 20.53 20.24 -14.20
CA GLU A 305 20.70 20.20 -15.66
C GLU A 305 20.00 19.02 -16.33
N LYS A 306 19.80 17.90 -15.61
CA LYS A 306 19.38 16.62 -16.19
C LYS A 306 18.10 16.03 -15.59
N LEU A 307 17.42 16.76 -14.70
CA LEU A 307 16.05 16.44 -14.31
C LEU A 307 15.14 16.36 -15.55
N TYR A 308 14.18 15.44 -15.55
CA TYR A 308 13.24 15.19 -16.67
C TYR A 308 13.83 14.54 -17.93
N SER A 309 15.15 14.33 -17.97
CA SER A 309 15.82 13.61 -19.06
C SER A 309 16.50 12.36 -18.51
N LEU A 310 17.78 12.47 -18.14
CA LEU A 310 18.56 11.37 -17.56
C LEU A 310 18.02 10.95 -16.19
N LEU A 311 17.65 11.95 -15.36
CA LEU A 311 17.07 11.75 -14.04
C LEU A 311 15.55 11.83 -14.16
N SER A 312 14.99 10.72 -14.63
CA SER A 312 13.55 10.50 -14.79
C SER A 312 13.15 9.14 -14.20
N PRO A 313 11.90 8.98 -13.73
CA PRO A 313 10.87 10.01 -13.50
C PRO A 313 11.28 11.05 -12.44
N PRO A 314 10.65 12.23 -12.35
CA PRO A 314 9.56 12.73 -13.20
C PRO A 314 10.02 13.00 -14.64
N PHE A 315 9.08 13.12 -15.58
CA PHE A 315 9.31 13.39 -17.00
C PHE A 315 9.04 14.85 -17.40
N SER A 316 8.31 15.62 -16.59
CA SER A 316 8.06 17.04 -16.87
C SER A 316 7.89 17.86 -15.58
N LYS A 317 8.00 19.18 -15.72
CA LYS A 317 7.75 20.14 -14.63
C LYS A 317 6.30 20.19 -14.15
N GLU A 318 5.37 19.63 -14.93
CA GLU A 318 3.95 19.54 -14.55
C GLU A 318 3.75 18.53 -13.41
N GLU A 319 4.69 17.58 -13.26
CA GLU A 319 4.78 16.70 -12.11
C GLU A 319 5.42 17.48 -10.97
N ASP A 320 4.58 18.18 -10.20
CA ASP A 320 4.94 19.06 -9.08
C ASP A 320 5.45 18.27 -7.87
N VAL A 321 6.60 17.62 -8.05
CA VAL A 321 7.29 16.87 -7.01
C VAL A 321 7.82 17.86 -5.97
N PRO A 322 7.46 17.71 -4.68
CA PRO A 322 7.85 18.69 -3.66
C PRO A 322 9.36 18.81 -3.47
N LYS A 323 9.79 19.92 -2.88
CA LYS A 323 11.20 20.21 -2.60
C LYS A 323 11.86 19.10 -1.79
N TRP A 324 13.10 18.81 -2.15
CA TRP A 324 13.91 17.82 -1.45
C TRP A 324 14.46 18.36 -0.14
N ILE A 325 14.45 17.50 0.87
CA ILE A 325 15.22 17.63 2.10
C ILE A 325 16.19 16.45 2.19
N TYR A 326 17.14 16.51 3.12
CA TYR A 326 18.00 15.38 3.40
C TYR A 326 17.84 14.90 4.84
N HIS A 327 18.04 13.60 5.01
CA HIS A 327 18.16 12.93 6.30
C HIS A 327 19.57 12.37 6.39
N GLU A 328 20.31 12.78 7.42
CA GLU A 328 21.64 12.23 7.70
C GLU A 328 21.49 11.03 8.64
N PHE A 329 22.05 9.89 8.22
CA PHE A 329 22.07 8.68 9.03
C PHE A 329 23.50 8.31 9.34
N ARG A 330 23.80 8.21 10.63
CA ARG A 330 25.11 7.80 11.16
C ARG A 330 24.93 6.61 12.08
N VAL A 331 25.40 5.46 11.64
CA VAL A 331 25.33 4.19 12.39
C VAL A 331 26.75 3.68 12.58
N ARG A 332 27.04 3.11 13.75
CA ARG A 332 28.40 2.73 14.17
C ARG A 332 28.56 1.27 14.61
N ASP A 333 27.49 0.51 14.67
CA ASP A 333 27.57 -0.92 14.95
C ASP A 333 27.98 -1.70 13.68
N ASN A 334 28.08 -3.03 13.76
CA ASN A 334 28.44 -3.90 12.62
C ASN A 334 27.22 -4.64 12.03
N GLN A 335 26.05 -3.99 12.06
CA GLN A 335 24.80 -4.57 11.57
C GLN A 335 24.49 -4.09 10.15
N LYS A 336 23.59 -4.81 9.47
CA LYS A 336 23.07 -4.39 8.16
C LYS A 336 21.81 -3.56 8.37
N TYR A 337 21.73 -2.43 7.66
CA TYR A 337 20.60 -1.54 7.69
C TYR A 337 20.05 -1.31 6.28
N ASP A 338 18.74 -1.12 6.21
CA ASP A 338 18.07 -0.58 5.03
C ASP A 338 17.85 0.93 5.24
N ILE A 339 18.29 1.74 4.28
CA ILE A 339 17.82 3.12 4.09
C ILE A 339 16.58 3.03 3.21
N VAL A 340 15.41 3.30 3.78
CA VAL A 340 14.12 3.13 3.11
C VAL A 340 13.64 4.46 2.58
N PHE A 341 13.27 4.48 1.30
CA PHE A 341 12.57 5.57 0.62
C PHE A 341 11.12 5.11 0.40
N SER A 342 10.20 5.55 1.26
CA SER A 342 8.80 5.11 1.24
C SER A 342 8.18 5.31 -0.14
N GLY A 343 7.50 4.26 -0.63
CA GLY A 343 6.91 4.24 -1.98
C GLY A 343 7.88 4.10 -3.16
N LEU A 344 9.21 4.00 -2.95
CA LEU A 344 10.19 3.75 -4.01
C LEU A 344 10.93 2.42 -3.86
N GLY A 345 11.44 2.15 -2.66
CA GLY A 345 12.35 1.03 -2.41
C GLY A 345 13.33 1.33 -1.29
N PHE A 346 14.38 0.54 -1.19
CA PHE A 346 15.37 0.70 -0.14
C PHE A 346 16.78 0.30 -0.59
N VAL A 347 17.75 0.75 0.20
CA VAL A 347 19.17 0.50 -0.02
C VAL A 347 19.74 -0.19 1.22
N THR A 348 20.33 -1.37 1.05
CA THR A 348 20.97 -2.11 2.13
C THR A 348 22.48 -1.85 2.15
N LEU A 349 23.01 -1.52 3.32
CA LEU A 349 24.44 -1.37 3.59
C LEU A 349 24.78 -1.85 5.00
N ARG A 350 26.03 -2.26 5.21
CA ARG A 350 26.56 -2.64 6.52
C ARG A 350 27.18 -1.40 7.19
N ALA A 351 26.88 -1.22 8.46
CA ALA A 351 27.48 -0.18 9.30
C ALA A 351 28.87 -0.61 9.83
N PRO A 352 29.76 0.34 10.23
CA PRO A 352 29.56 1.79 10.23
C PRO A 352 29.36 2.47 8.88
N PHE A 353 28.48 3.46 8.86
CA PHE A 353 28.33 4.37 7.74
C PHE A 353 27.85 5.75 8.19
N CYS A 354 28.16 6.76 7.39
CA CYS A 354 27.50 8.06 7.39
C CYS A 354 26.98 8.34 5.99
N VAL A 355 25.67 8.50 5.84
CA VAL A 355 25.04 8.74 4.53
C VAL A 355 24.03 9.87 4.63
N ARG A 356 23.80 10.56 3.51
CA ARG A 356 22.70 11.53 3.37
C ARG A 356 21.71 11.06 2.34
N ALA A 357 20.49 10.82 2.77
CA ALA A 357 19.39 10.41 1.91
C ALA A 357 18.50 11.62 1.62
N TYR A 358 18.38 11.98 0.35
CA TYR A 358 17.57 13.08 -0.14
C TYR A 358 16.29 12.56 -0.78
N ALA A 359 15.16 13.15 -0.43
CA ALA A 359 13.86 12.90 -1.03
C ALA A 359 12.95 14.11 -0.79
N PRO A 360 11.80 14.23 -1.49
CA PRO A 360 10.79 15.23 -1.18
C PRO A 360 10.40 15.18 0.30
N PHE A 361 10.19 16.34 0.95
CA PHE A 361 9.89 16.39 2.40
C PHE A 361 8.62 15.65 2.83
N VAL A 362 7.73 15.37 1.86
CA VAL A 362 6.52 14.60 2.08
C VAL A 362 6.78 13.09 2.10
N VAL A 363 7.92 12.62 1.60
CA VAL A 363 8.24 11.19 1.50
C VAL A 363 8.96 10.75 2.77
N GLY A 364 8.47 9.66 3.37
CA GLY A 364 9.14 9.07 4.53
C GLY A 364 10.49 8.47 4.17
N VAL A 365 11.57 9.01 4.75
CA VAL A 365 12.92 8.45 4.65
C VAL A 365 13.41 8.08 6.04
N TYR A 366 13.74 6.81 6.24
CA TYR A 366 14.13 6.30 7.56
C TYR A 366 15.07 5.10 7.43
N THR A 367 15.63 4.68 8.56
CA THR A 367 16.49 3.50 8.64
C THR A 367 15.83 2.39 9.46
N ARG A 368 16.14 1.15 9.12
CA ARG A 368 15.72 -0.05 9.85
C ARG A 368 16.79 -1.13 9.73
N LEU A 369 16.75 -2.14 10.61
CA LEU A 369 17.52 -3.36 10.39
C LEU A 369 17.14 -3.99 9.05
N ALA A 370 18.14 -4.49 8.34
CA ALA A 370 17.94 -5.03 7.00
C ALA A 370 16.98 -6.22 7.01
N ILE A 371 16.02 -6.21 6.08
CA ILE A 371 15.07 -7.30 5.90
C ILE A 371 15.74 -8.56 5.31
N ILE A 372 16.83 -8.38 4.55
CA ILE A 372 17.46 -9.41 3.70
C ILE A 372 18.83 -9.86 4.21
#